data_AF-A0A1Q6Q0U9-F1
#
_entry.id   AF-A0A1Q6Q0U9-F1
#
_cell.length_a   1.000
_cell.length_b   1.000
_cell.length_c   1.000
_cell.angle_alpha   90.00
_cell.angle_beta   90.00
_cell.angle_gamma   90.00
#
_symmetry.space_group_name_H-M   'P 1'
#
loop_
_entity.id
_entity.type
_entity.pdbx_description
1 polymer ?
#
loop_
_entity_poly.entity_id
_entity_poly.type
_entity_poly.pdbx_seq_one_letter_code
_entity_poly.pdbx_strand_id
1 'polypeptide(L)'
;MTTHEAKEIYLNSDCSYFLMCTNDYSGYIEYRQLGLQKAQEEVWKNEKLQMLSMEIKRTGDYRLFRRMYEIAKEFHDHEKLNIMLDALSRIKSPMTPEQRVDVAETILGRKFMRVRSGLIYWAYDTGQKGIAILLADAVITYLNLSTVTSVDLDKRIQKGRRLCHKITAELKLNFSEKDFAEGTDYYKKAYVAENAKTTDIWKRA
;
A
#
# COMPACT_ATOMS: atom_id res chain seq x y z
N MET A 1 -10.56 25.99 18.07
CA MET A 1 -10.17 24.56 18.07
C MET A 1 -9.24 24.19 19.24
N THR A 2 -9.50 23.06 19.90
CA THR A 2 -8.57 22.40 20.85
C THR A 2 -7.67 21.38 20.14
N THR A 3 -6.60 20.91 20.78
CA THR A 3 -5.74 19.85 20.22
C THR A 3 -6.50 18.55 19.95
N HIS A 4 -7.53 18.24 20.75
CA HIS A 4 -8.36 17.05 20.56
C HIS A 4 -9.23 17.17 19.30
N GLU A 5 -9.94 18.28 19.14
CA GLU A 5 -10.75 18.57 17.95
C GLU A 5 -9.87 18.59 16.68
N ALA A 6 -8.67 19.17 16.78
CA ALA A 6 -7.70 19.17 15.69
C ALA A 6 -7.32 17.75 15.26
N LYS A 7 -7.05 16.87 16.23
CA LYS A 7 -6.74 15.46 15.97
C LYS A 7 -7.91 14.79 15.25
N GLU A 8 -9.15 14.96 15.70
CA GLU A 8 -10.31 14.35 15.08
C GLU A 8 -10.49 14.78 13.62
N ILE A 9 -10.44 16.08 13.35
CA ILE A 9 -10.58 16.62 11.98
C ILE A 9 -9.45 16.10 11.07
N TYR A 10 -8.22 16.04 11.60
CA TYR A 10 -7.08 15.53 10.86
C TYR A 10 -7.22 14.04 10.51
N LEU A 11 -7.61 13.22 11.48
CA LEU A 11 -7.82 11.79 11.29
C LEU A 11 -9.02 11.48 10.38
N ASN A 12 -10.10 12.27 10.46
CA ASN A 12 -11.29 12.13 9.60
C ASN A 12 -10.98 12.50 8.15
N SER A 13 -10.01 13.37 7.93
CA SER A 13 -9.51 13.76 6.62
C SER A 13 -8.39 12.85 6.10
N ASP A 14 -8.26 11.64 6.64
CA ASP A 14 -7.18 10.68 6.34
C ASP A 14 -5.78 11.33 6.37
N CYS A 15 -5.58 12.21 7.35
CA CYS A 15 -4.33 12.96 7.57
C CYS A 15 -3.89 13.83 6.38
N SER A 16 -4.82 14.21 5.50
CA SER A 16 -4.55 15.02 4.32
C SER A 16 -5.05 16.45 4.51
N TYR A 17 -4.13 17.41 4.53
CA TYR A 17 -4.49 18.84 4.52
C TYR A 17 -5.31 19.23 3.30
N PHE A 18 -5.09 18.59 2.15
CA PHE A 18 -5.88 18.85 0.96
C PHE A 18 -7.34 18.45 1.18
N LEU A 19 -7.59 17.29 1.80
CA LEU A 19 -8.94 16.84 2.12
C LEU A 19 -9.58 17.73 3.19
N MET A 20 -8.82 18.12 4.23
CA MET A 20 -9.30 19.09 5.22
C MET A 20 -9.73 20.40 4.55
N CYS A 21 -8.83 21.02 3.79
CA CYS A 21 -9.07 22.30 3.13
C CYS A 21 -10.26 22.23 2.15
N THR A 22 -10.47 21.08 1.49
CA THR A 22 -11.55 20.89 0.51
C THR A 22 -12.89 20.64 1.18
N ASN A 23 -12.92 19.88 2.28
CA ASN A 23 -14.15 19.44 2.93
C ASN A 23 -14.60 20.39 4.05
N ASP A 24 -13.66 21.03 4.75
CA ASP A 24 -13.89 21.97 5.85
C ASP A 24 -12.76 23.03 5.90
N TYR A 25 -12.91 24.06 5.06
CA TYR A 25 -11.92 25.14 4.96
C TYR A 25 -11.75 25.89 6.29
N SER A 26 -12.83 26.15 7.02
CA SER A 26 -12.81 26.79 8.34
C SER A 26 -11.99 26.00 9.34
N GLY A 27 -12.29 24.70 9.49
CA GLY A 27 -11.55 23.81 10.37
C GLY A 27 -10.08 23.67 9.97
N TYR A 28 -9.78 23.66 8.68
CA TYR A 28 -8.40 23.70 8.19
C TYR A 28 -7.65 24.96 8.66
N ILE A 29 -8.24 26.16 8.53
CA ILE A 29 -7.58 27.40 8.95
C ILE A 29 -7.33 27.41 10.46
N GLU A 30 -8.33 27.03 11.26
CA GLU A 30 -8.17 26.91 12.72
C GLU A 30 -7.10 25.88 13.10
N TYR A 31 -7.07 24.73 12.42
CA TYR A 31 -6.05 23.70 12.63
C TYR A 31 -4.64 24.25 12.38
N ARG A 32 -4.44 25.02 11.29
CA ARG A 32 -3.14 25.61 10.96
C ARG A 32 -2.68 26.65 11.99
N GLN A 33 -3.61 27.39 12.59
CA GLN A 33 -3.31 28.39 13.61
C GLN A 33 -2.80 27.77 14.92
N LEU A 34 -3.11 26.50 15.21
CA LEU A 34 -2.60 25.80 16.39
C LEU A 34 -1.08 25.57 16.36
N GLY A 35 -0.43 25.69 15.21
CA GLY A 35 1.03 25.55 15.10
C GLY A 35 1.55 24.18 15.54
N LEU A 36 0.76 23.12 15.32
CA LEU A 36 1.11 21.76 15.73
C LEU A 36 2.44 21.33 15.11
N GLN A 37 3.26 20.68 15.93
CA GLN A 37 4.54 20.14 15.47
C GLN A 37 4.32 18.94 14.55
N LYS A 38 5.15 18.82 13.52
CA LYS A 38 5.08 17.69 12.58
C LYS A 38 5.21 16.32 13.27
N ALA A 39 6.02 16.21 14.31
CA ALA A 39 6.16 14.98 15.09
C ALA A 39 4.83 14.53 15.72
N GLN A 40 3.99 15.48 16.15
CA GLN A 40 2.66 15.17 16.69
C GLN A 40 1.73 14.62 15.61
N GLU A 41 1.81 15.15 14.39
CA GLU A 41 1.03 14.66 13.25
C GLU A 41 1.49 13.29 12.77
N GLU A 42 2.80 12.99 12.84
CA GLU A 42 3.35 11.67 12.52
C GLU A 42 2.80 10.60 13.49
N VAL A 43 2.67 10.93 14.78
CA VAL A 43 2.00 10.06 15.76
C VAL A 43 0.55 9.80 15.34
N TRP A 44 -0.20 10.84 14.99
CA TRP A 44 -1.61 10.70 14.58
C TRP A 44 -1.77 9.93 13.25
N LYS A 45 -0.87 10.12 12.29
CA LYS A 45 -0.84 9.34 11.05
C LYS A 45 -0.63 7.86 11.33
N ASN A 46 0.30 7.54 12.22
CA ASN A 46 0.54 6.15 12.60
C ASN A 46 -0.70 5.55 13.27
N GLU A 47 -1.34 6.27 14.20
CA GLU A 47 -2.61 5.84 14.80
C GLU A 47 -3.70 5.60 13.74
N LYS A 48 -3.86 6.51 12.77
CA LYS A 48 -4.82 6.35 11.67
C LYS A 48 -4.55 5.08 10.87
N LEU A 49 -3.29 4.85 10.53
CA LEU A 49 -2.88 3.69 9.76
C LEU A 49 -3.19 2.38 10.51
N GLN A 50 -2.96 2.35 11.83
CA GLN A 50 -3.31 1.19 12.67
C GLN A 50 -4.83 0.97 12.74
N MET A 51 -5.63 2.04 12.89
CA MET A 51 -7.09 1.94 12.86
C MET A 51 -7.59 1.33 11.53
N LEU A 52 -7.08 1.83 10.40
CA LEU A 52 -7.43 1.30 9.08
C LEU A 52 -6.94 -0.14 8.87
N SER A 53 -5.76 -0.50 9.42
CA SER A 53 -5.24 -1.87 9.39
C SER A 53 -6.15 -2.85 10.14
N MET A 54 -6.67 -2.47 11.30
CA MET A 54 -7.66 -3.27 12.02
C MET A 54 -8.98 -3.36 11.26
N GLU A 55 -9.41 -2.27 10.63
CA GLU A 55 -10.65 -2.22 9.86
C GLU A 55 -10.60 -3.16 8.64
N ILE A 56 -9.52 -3.11 7.84
CA ILE A 56 -9.37 -3.99 6.67
C ILE A 56 -9.26 -5.46 7.07
N LYS A 57 -8.65 -5.78 8.22
CA LYS A 57 -8.66 -7.15 8.77
C LYS A 57 -10.07 -7.67 9.05
N ARG A 58 -10.98 -6.79 9.46
CA ARG A 58 -12.37 -7.12 9.78
C ARG A 58 -13.26 -7.19 8.53
N THR A 59 -13.10 -6.24 7.61
CA THR A 59 -14.04 -6.05 6.50
C THR A 59 -13.54 -6.61 5.17
N GLY A 60 -12.22 -6.64 4.98
CA GLY A 60 -11.57 -6.95 3.70
C GLY A 60 -11.85 -5.93 2.60
N ASP A 61 -12.28 -4.71 2.92
CA ASP A 61 -12.60 -3.68 1.91
C ASP A 61 -11.32 -3.13 1.24
N TYR A 62 -11.19 -3.38 -0.06
CA TYR A 62 -10.06 -2.91 -0.88
C TYR A 62 -9.91 -1.38 -0.89
N ARG A 63 -10.97 -0.61 -0.63
CA ARG A 63 -10.89 0.86 -0.58
C ARG A 63 -10.03 1.34 0.59
N LEU A 64 -10.02 0.57 1.69
CA LEU A 64 -9.17 0.85 2.85
C LEU A 64 -7.70 0.69 2.49
N PHE A 65 -7.34 -0.29 1.67
CA PHE A 65 -5.95 -0.48 1.22
C PHE A 65 -5.40 0.77 0.53
N ARG A 66 -6.20 1.41 -0.34
CA ARG A 66 -5.82 2.67 -0.97
C ARG A 66 -5.65 3.80 0.05
N ARG A 67 -6.59 3.96 0.97
CA ARG A 67 -6.52 5.00 2.02
C ARG A 67 -5.28 4.82 2.90
N MET A 68 -5.00 3.58 3.28
CA MET A 68 -3.79 3.22 4.03
C MET A 68 -2.52 3.60 3.26
N TYR A 69 -2.44 3.28 1.97
CA TYR A 69 -1.28 3.63 1.13
C TYR A 69 -1.04 5.15 1.08
N GLU A 70 -2.10 5.96 0.94
CA GLU A 70 -1.97 7.43 0.88
C GLU A 70 -1.35 8.02 2.15
N ILE A 71 -1.59 7.39 3.32
CA ILE A 71 -0.98 7.77 4.60
C ILE A 71 0.42 7.16 4.75
N ALA A 72 0.55 5.87 4.48
CA ALA A 72 1.75 5.09 4.76
C ALA A 72 2.96 5.52 3.91
N LYS A 73 2.73 5.97 2.67
CA LYS A 73 3.79 6.40 1.75
C LYS A 73 4.66 7.55 2.28
N GLU A 74 4.18 8.31 3.27
CA GLU A 74 4.93 9.44 3.85
C GLU A 74 6.00 9.00 4.85
N PHE A 75 5.87 7.80 5.41
CA PHE A 75 6.87 7.21 6.31
C PHE A 75 8.02 6.56 5.55
N HIS A 76 7.68 5.86 4.45
CA HIS A 76 8.64 5.19 3.57
C HIS A 76 9.60 4.21 4.27
N ASP A 77 9.18 3.59 5.37
CA ASP A 77 9.97 2.64 6.14
C ASP A 77 9.51 1.17 5.97
N HIS A 78 10.30 0.24 6.48
CA HIS A 78 10.04 -1.20 6.37
C HIS A 78 8.83 -1.65 7.19
N GLU A 79 8.59 -1.04 8.35
CA GLU A 79 7.48 -1.41 9.25
C GLU A 79 6.14 -1.10 8.56
N LYS A 80 6.00 0.09 7.98
CA LYS A 80 4.79 0.50 7.28
C LYS A 80 4.60 -0.27 5.97
N LEU A 81 5.68 -0.65 5.30
CA LEU A 81 5.60 -1.56 4.16
C LEU A 81 4.98 -2.90 4.56
N ASN A 82 5.38 -3.49 5.70
CA ASN A 82 4.80 -4.75 6.19
C ASN A 82 3.31 -4.62 6.54
N ILE A 83 2.90 -3.48 7.11
CA ILE A 83 1.47 -3.19 7.35
C ILE A 83 0.70 -3.17 6.03
N MET A 84 1.27 -2.59 4.97
CA MET A 84 0.65 -2.57 3.65
C MET A 84 0.53 -3.98 3.05
N LEU A 85 1.54 -4.84 3.22
CA LEU A 85 1.51 -6.22 2.73
C LEU A 85 0.47 -7.07 3.47
N ASP A 86 0.39 -6.96 4.80
CA ASP A 86 -0.67 -7.62 5.57
C ASP A 86 -2.03 -7.12 5.10
N ALA A 87 -2.23 -5.80 4.96
CA ALA A 87 -3.48 -5.24 4.44
C ALA A 87 -3.87 -5.79 3.05
N LEU A 88 -2.91 -5.89 2.12
CA LEU A 88 -3.12 -6.48 0.79
C LEU A 88 -3.64 -7.93 0.89
N SER A 89 -3.07 -8.72 1.81
CA SER A 89 -3.47 -10.12 2.04
C SER A 89 -4.88 -10.28 2.65
N ARG A 90 -5.43 -9.22 3.26
CA ARG A 90 -6.76 -9.22 3.91
C ARG A 90 -7.89 -8.81 2.97
N ILE A 91 -7.58 -8.33 1.76
CA ILE A 91 -8.61 -7.91 0.80
C ILE A 91 -9.49 -9.11 0.44
N LYS A 92 -10.80 -8.93 0.57
CA LYS A 92 -11.79 -9.99 0.36
C LYS A 92 -11.73 -10.50 -1.08
N SER A 93 -11.74 -11.82 -1.23
CA SER A 93 -11.86 -12.51 -2.52
C SER A 93 -13.19 -13.27 -2.63
N PRO A 94 -13.75 -13.48 -3.83
CA PRO A 94 -13.25 -12.99 -5.13
C PRO A 94 -13.47 -11.47 -5.32
N MET A 95 -12.57 -10.83 -6.06
CA MET A 95 -12.66 -9.42 -6.43
C MET A 95 -13.25 -9.25 -7.83
N THR A 96 -14.02 -8.18 -8.05
CA THR A 96 -14.45 -7.79 -9.40
C THR A 96 -13.26 -7.30 -10.24
N PRO A 97 -13.35 -7.29 -11.58
CA PRO A 97 -12.32 -6.73 -12.46
C PRO A 97 -11.88 -5.31 -12.05
N GLU A 98 -12.83 -4.43 -11.73
CA GLU A 98 -12.56 -3.05 -11.32
C GLU A 98 -11.78 -3.00 -10.01
N GLN A 99 -12.16 -3.81 -9.02
CA GLN A 99 -11.47 -3.89 -7.73
C GLN A 99 -10.03 -4.37 -7.90
N ARG A 100 -9.80 -5.40 -8.73
CA ARG A 100 -8.45 -5.89 -9.05
C ARG A 100 -7.59 -4.81 -9.68
N VAL A 101 -8.14 -4.05 -10.62
CA VAL A 101 -7.45 -2.92 -11.26
C VAL A 101 -7.15 -1.81 -10.27
N ASP A 102 -8.07 -1.47 -9.36
CA ASP A 102 -7.86 -0.44 -8.35
C ASP A 102 -6.75 -0.79 -7.35
N VAL A 103 -6.67 -2.06 -6.95
CA VAL A 103 -5.59 -2.58 -6.11
C VAL A 103 -4.26 -2.53 -6.87
N ALA A 104 -4.24 -3.01 -8.12
CA ALA A 104 -3.04 -2.99 -8.96
C ALA A 104 -2.49 -1.57 -9.18
N GLU A 105 -3.36 -0.59 -9.44
CA GLU A 105 -2.96 0.82 -9.57
C GLU A 105 -2.40 1.41 -8.27
N THR A 106 -2.87 0.93 -7.12
CA THR A 106 -2.33 1.34 -5.82
C THR A 106 -0.92 0.77 -5.62
N ILE A 107 -0.69 -0.50 -5.98
CA ILE A 107 0.63 -1.15 -5.93
C ILE A 107 1.61 -0.47 -6.89
N LEU A 108 1.19 -0.17 -8.12
CA LEU A 108 2.01 0.52 -9.12
C LEU A 108 2.28 1.99 -8.79
N GLY A 109 1.40 2.60 -8.00
CA GLY A 109 1.36 4.03 -7.76
C GLY A 109 0.55 4.77 -8.83
N ARG A 110 -0.18 5.80 -8.40
CA ARG A 110 -1.09 6.58 -9.25
C ARG A 110 -0.48 7.88 -9.79
N LYS A 111 0.78 8.17 -9.47
CA LYS A 111 1.53 9.34 -9.96
C LYS A 111 2.35 8.97 -11.20
N PHE A 112 2.99 9.98 -11.82
CA PHE A 112 3.95 9.74 -12.89
C PHE A 112 5.07 8.82 -12.43
N MET A 113 5.49 7.89 -13.29
CA MET A 113 6.53 6.88 -13.01
C MET A 113 7.80 7.49 -12.41
N ARG A 114 8.25 8.65 -12.91
CA ARG A 114 9.43 9.39 -12.40
C ARG A 114 9.37 9.75 -10.90
N VAL A 115 8.18 9.77 -10.30
CA VAL A 115 7.98 10.07 -8.88
C VAL A 115 8.23 8.83 -8.01
N ARG A 116 8.26 7.63 -8.61
CA ARG A 116 8.53 6.36 -7.91
C ARG A 116 7.63 6.11 -6.69
N SER A 117 6.35 6.46 -6.78
CA SER A 117 5.47 6.47 -5.59
C SER A 117 4.95 5.08 -5.19
N GLY A 118 4.86 4.13 -6.11
CA GLY A 118 4.21 2.84 -5.88
C GLY A 118 4.91 1.94 -4.86
N LEU A 119 4.17 0.95 -4.35
CA LEU A 119 4.69 -0.04 -3.39
C LEU A 119 5.86 -0.86 -3.94
N ILE A 120 5.92 -1.11 -5.27
CA ILE A 120 7.06 -1.81 -5.89
C ILE A 120 8.35 -0.99 -5.71
N TYR A 121 8.29 0.32 -5.99
CA TYR A 121 9.43 1.21 -5.78
C TYR A 121 9.78 1.33 -4.31
N TRP A 122 8.78 1.51 -3.43
CA TRP A 122 9.03 1.57 -1.99
C TRP A 122 9.72 0.31 -1.46
N ALA A 123 9.24 -0.89 -1.82
CA ALA A 123 9.90 -2.14 -1.46
C ALA A 123 11.35 -2.19 -1.99
N TYR A 124 11.57 -1.79 -3.24
CA TYR A 124 12.91 -1.76 -3.81
C TYR A 124 13.84 -0.77 -3.11
N ASP A 125 13.38 0.46 -2.88
CA ASP A 125 14.14 1.58 -2.30
C ASP A 125 14.49 1.33 -0.83
N THR A 126 13.70 0.51 -0.13
CA THR A 126 13.98 0.02 1.24
C THR A 126 14.84 -1.25 1.25
N GLY A 127 15.39 -1.69 0.11
CA GLY A 127 16.26 -2.85 -0.01
C GLY A 127 15.54 -4.20 -0.08
N GLN A 128 14.20 -4.21 -0.11
CA GLN A 128 13.37 -5.41 -0.11
C GLN A 128 13.05 -5.89 -1.53
N LYS A 129 14.08 -6.27 -2.29
CA LYS A 129 13.93 -6.67 -3.71
C LYS A 129 12.97 -7.84 -3.91
N GLY A 130 12.97 -8.83 -3.00
CA GLY A 130 12.03 -9.97 -3.05
C GLY A 130 10.56 -9.52 -2.94
N ILE A 131 10.27 -8.58 -2.05
CA ILE A 131 8.92 -8.00 -1.90
C ILE A 131 8.53 -7.23 -3.16
N ALA A 132 9.45 -6.46 -3.75
CA ALA A 132 9.20 -5.74 -5.00
C ALA A 132 8.80 -6.69 -6.14
N ILE A 133 9.44 -7.86 -6.24
CA ILE A 133 9.10 -8.91 -7.22
C ILE A 133 7.69 -9.45 -6.95
N LEU A 134 7.38 -9.83 -5.71
CA LEU A 134 6.05 -10.35 -5.34
C LEU A 134 4.93 -9.35 -5.66
N LEU A 135 5.18 -8.06 -5.42
CA LEU A 135 4.23 -7.00 -5.75
C LEU A 135 4.05 -6.83 -7.26
N ALA A 136 5.12 -6.96 -8.06
CA ALA A 136 5.03 -6.95 -9.51
C ALA A 136 4.20 -8.15 -10.03
N ASP A 137 4.42 -9.34 -9.49
CA ASP A 137 3.65 -10.54 -9.85
C ASP A 137 2.18 -10.43 -9.47
N ALA A 138 1.90 -9.88 -8.29
CA ALA A 138 0.53 -9.63 -7.85
C ALA A 138 -0.19 -8.68 -8.82
N VAL A 139 0.49 -7.62 -9.29
CA VAL A 139 -0.07 -6.71 -10.30
C VAL A 139 -0.40 -7.43 -11.60
N ILE A 140 0.53 -8.22 -12.14
CA ILE A 140 0.27 -8.99 -13.38
C ILE A 140 -0.92 -9.94 -13.17
N THR A 141 -0.98 -10.61 -12.02
CA THR A 141 -2.08 -11.52 -11.67
C THR A 141 -3.43 -10.81 -11.60
N TYR A 142 -3.50 -9.62 -10.99
CA TYR A 142 -4.73 -8.82 -10.92
C TYR A 142 -5.17 -8.30 -12.28
N LEU A 143 -4.20 -7.93 -13.13
CA LEU A 143 -4.45 -7.41 -14.46
C LEU A 143 -4.63 -8.50 -15.51
N ASN A 144 -4.39 -9.78 -15.19
CA ASN A 144 -4.65 -10.91 -16.09
C ASN A 144 -6.15 -11.27 -16.08
N LEU A 145 -6.92 -10.52 -16.86
CA LEU A 145 -8.36 -10.67 -17.02
C LEU A 145 -8.63 -11.09 -18.48
N SER A 146 -9.31 -12.23 -18.64
CA SER A 146 -9.60 -12.85 -19.95
C SER A 146 -10.78 -12.19 -20.68
N THR A 147 -11.70 -11.58 -19.94
CA THR A 147 -12.89 -10.93 -20.49
C THR A 147 -13.13 -9.59 -19.80
N VAL A 148 -12.99 -8.51 -20.56
CA VAL A 148 -13.25 -7.14 -20.11
C VAL A 148 -14.26 -6.53 -21.06
N THR A 149 -15.44 -6.18 -20.55
CA THR A 149 -16.53 -5.59 -21.34
C THR A 149 -16.40 -4.07 -21.50
N SER A 150 -15.70 -3.40 -20.58
CA SER A 150 -15.54 -1.94 -20.59
C SER A 150 -14.25 -1.52 -21.30
N VAL A 151 -14.40 -0.66 -22.32
CA VAL A 151 -13.27 -0.05 -23.05
C VAL A 151 -12.35 0.73 -22.11
N ASP A 152 -12.91 1.43 -21.12
CA ASP A 152 -12.11 2.22 -20.18
C ASP A 152 -11.33 1.34 -19.21
N LEU A 153 -11.93 0.22 -18.79
CA LEU A 153 -11.25 -0.75 -17.94
C LEU A 153 -10.11 -1.44 -18.69
N ASP A 154 -10.31 -1.81 -19.96
CA ASP A 154 -9.24 -2.36 -20.79
C ASP A 154 -8.08 -1.37 -20.95
N LYS A 155 -8.35 -0.10 -21.23
CA LYS A 155 -7.30 0.95 -21.28
C LYS A 155 -6.49 1.03 -19.98
N ARG A 156 -7.16 0.98 -18.81
CA ARG A 156 -6.50 0.98 -17.49
C ARG A 156 -5.63 -0.26 -17.32
N ILE A 157 -6.12 -1.44 -17.72
CA ILE A 157 -5.37 -2.70 -17.67
C ILE A 157 -4.13 -2.63 -18.56
N GLN A 158 -4.27 -2.20 -19.81
CA GLN A 158 -3.13 -2.08 -20.74
C GLN A 158 -2.10 -1.08 -20.22
N LYS A 159 -2.55 0.07 -19.69
CA LYS A 159 -1.66 1.05 -19.05
C LYS A 159 -0.94 0.45 -17.85
N GLY A 160 -1.65 -0.25 -16.97
CA GLY A 160 -1.09 -0.91 -15.80
C GLY A 160 -0.03 -1.95 -16.15
N ARG A 161 -0.31 -2.81 -17.13
CA ARG A 161 0.65 -3.81 -17.64
C ARG A 161 1.91 -3.17 -18.21
N ARG A 162 1.76 -2.13 -19.06
CA ARG A 162 2.90 -1.37 -19.59
C ARG A 162 3.73 -0.71 -18.49
N LEU A 163 3.07 -0.16 -17.48
CA LEU A 163 3.75 0.46 -16.34
C LEU A 163 4.51 -0.59 -15.52
N CYS A 164 3.88 -1.71 -15.19
CA CYS A 164 4.51 -2.82 -14.47
C CYS A 164 5.75 -3.33 -15.20
N HIS A 165 5.67 -3.53 -16.51
CA HIS A 165 6.81 -3.94 -17.34
C HIS A 165 7.96 -2.93 -17.29
N LYS A 166 7.66 -1.62 -17.42
CA LYS A 166 8.67 -0.56 -17.32
C LYS A 166 9.35 -0.51 -15.96
N ILE A 167 8.58 -0.63 -14.87
CA ILE A 167 9.12 -0.65 -13.51
C ILE A 167 10.03 -1.87 -13.33
N THR A 168 9.57 -3.04 -13.73
CA THR A 168 10.32 -4.31 -13.64
C THR A 168 11.65 -4.21 -14.38
N ALA A 169 11.64 -3.65 -15.59
CA ALA A 169 12.84 -3.45 -16.40
C ALA A 169 13.80 -2.40 -15.79
N GLU A 170 13.28 -1.25 -15.35
CA GLU A 170 14.07 -0.19 -14.70
C GLU A 170 14.79 -0.71 -13.45
N LEU A 171 14.07 -1.45 -12.61
CA LEU A 171 14.56 -1.96 -11.34
C LEU A 171 15.33 -3.29 -11.47
N LYS A 172 15.45 -3.83 -12.70
CA LYS A 172 16.08 -5.14 -12.98
C LYS A 172 15.53 -6.23 -12.05
N LEU A 173 14.21 -6.28 -11.93
CA LEU A 173 13.46 -7.33 -11.22
C LEU A 173 13.36 -8.57 -12.12
N ASN A 174 14.48 -9.01 -12.68
CA ASN A 174 14.51 -10.13 -13.62
C ASN A 174 14.12 -11.42 -12.89
N PHE A 175 13.12 -12.09 -13.45
CA PHE A 175 12.81 -13.49 -13.17
C PHE A 175 13.84 -14.37 -13.87
N SER A 176 14.47 -15.31 -13.17
CA SER A 176 15.01 -16.46 -13.87
C SER A 176 13.92 -17.53 -13.92
N GLU A 177 13.70 -18.19 -15.06
CA GLU A 177 12.76 -19.32 -15.17
C GLU A 177 13.13 -20.48 -14.21
N LYS A 178 14.38 -20.49 -13.69
CA LYS A 178 14.81 -21.34 -12.58
C LYS A 178 14.06 -21.06 -11.27
N ASP A 179 13.70 -19.81 -11.00
CA ASP A 179 13.01 -19.39 -9.77
C ASP A 179 11.54 -19.84 -9.74
N PHE A 180 10.94 -20.15 -10.89
CA PHE A 180 9.58 -20.67 -10.98
C PHE A 180 9.47 -22.18 -10.70
N ALA A 181 10.53 -22.95 -11.00
CA ALA A 181 10.55 -24.39 -10.76
C ALA A 181 10.77 -24.76 -9.28
N GLU A 182 11.40 -23.89 -8.51
CA GLU A 182 11.63 -24.05 -7.06
C GLU A 182 10.69 -23.17 -6.19
N GLY A 183 9.97 -22.23 -6.81
CA GLY A 183 9.31 -21.11 -6.14
C GLY A 183 8.10 -21.46 -5.28
N THR A 184 7.29 -22.46 -5.63
CA THR A 184 6.08 -22.77 -4.85
C THR A 184 6.39 -23.26 -3.43
N ASP A 185 7.56 -23.84 -3.19
CA ASP A 185 7.99 -24.34 -1.89
C ASP A 185 9.00 -23.39 -1.18
N TYR A 186 9.81 -22.66 -1.94
CA TYR A 186 10.74 -21.66 -1.38
C TYR A 186 10.00 -20.48 -0.72
N TYR A 187 8.95 -19.93 -1.33
CA TYR A 187 8.28 -18.73 -0.80
C TYR A 187 7.43 -19.01 0.44
N LYS A 188 6.85 -20.21 0.57
CA LYS A 188 6.25 -20.67 1.83
C LYS A 188 7.31 -20.82 2.92
N LYS A 189 8.47 -21.38 2.59
CA LYS A 189 9.57 -21.59 3.55
C LYS A 189 10.23 -20.28 3.98
N ALA A 190 10.43 -19.31 3.09
CA ALA A 190 11.01 -18.01 3.41
C ALA A 190 10.08 -17.17 4.30
N TYR A 191 8.78 -17.11 3.97
CA TYR A 191 7.78 -16.41 4.79
C TYR A 191 7.62 -17.07 6.18
N VAL A 192 7.68 -18.41 6.25
CA VAL A 192 7.67 -19.14 7.53
C VAL A 192 8.98 -18.97 8.29
N ALA A 193 10.15 -18.96 7.64
CA ALA A 193 11.45 -18.85 8.28
C ALA A 193 11.72 -17.44 8.85
N GLU A 194 11.29 -16.38 8.17
CA GLU A 194 11.37 -15.01 8.69
C GLU A 194 10.40 -14.78 9.86
N ASN A 195 9.20 -15.36 9.81
CA ASN A 195 8.20 -15.25 10.89
C ASN A 195 8.38 -16.26 12.04
N ALA A 196 9.16 -17.34 11.84
CA ALA A 196 9.56 -18.25 12.91
C ALA A 196 10.65 -17.62 13.80
N LYS A 197 11.54 -16.79 13.23
CA LYS A 197 12.58 -16.08 14.00
C LYS A 197 12.02 -15.02 14.94
N THR A 198 10.86 -14.43 14.64
CA THR A 198 10.17 -13.45 15.49
C THR A 198 9.34 -14.10 16.60
N THR A 199 8.99 -15.38 16.49
CA THR A 199 8.23 -16.10 17.53
C THR A 199 9.10 -16.76 18.61
N ASP A 200 10.41 -16.96 18.35
CA ASP A 200 11.34 -17.52 19.34
C ASP A 200 11.85 -16.53 20.39
N ILE A 201 11.62 -15.22 20.20
CA ILE A 201 12.01 -14.18 21.17
C ILE A 201 11.10 -14.21 22.42
N TRP A 202 9.92 -14.84 22.33
CA TRP A 202 8.95 -14.95 23.44
C TRP A 202 8.95 -16.32 24.15
N LYS A 203 9.88 -17.23 23.82
CA LYS A 203 10.04 -18.54 24.50
C LYS A 203 11.27 -18.65 25.39
N ARG A 204 12.01 -17.54 25.58
CA ARG A 204 13.07 -17.43 26.59
C ARG A 204 12.86 -16.17 27.43
N ALA A 205 11.85 -16.23 28.29
CA ALA A 205 11.73 -15.44 29.52
C ALA A 205 11.00 -16.30 30.55
#